data_AF-A0A520QG26-F1
#
_entry.id   AF-A0A520QG26-F1
#
_cell.length_a   1.000
_cell.length_b   1.000
_cell.length_c   1.000
_cell.angle_alpha   90.00
_cell.angle_beta   90.00
_cell.angle_gamma   90.00
#
_symmetry.space_group_name_H-M   'P 1'
#
loop_
_entity.id
_entity.type
_entity.pdbx_description
1 polymer ?
#
loop_
_entity_poly.entity_id
_entity_poly.type
_entity_poly.pdbx_seq_one_letter_code
_entity_poly.pdbx_strand_id
1 'polypeptide(L)'
;MRDRIVEPELEERVSARPAFATLAVRGLGERELALEVTRDATYAHRRRVSLRGVWEWIEAEGEVFHDVVVHPSGDLTLAVEDTRRARDGFSLVRSGPDGEVRSRAPLPSAPLPTSDLEPGLPDPPWLGRARPIGALGQGWVRLVARGEDLVVVFQSLVAADASDLVSAVSALSWRGEAWSARWTRLVDGRHRVEPPLWSYDEFRFTDVLTRPLLAVDPEDGAIVVGRTWTQSRCDAARRQYSEFTRQRCFEEATGNVESRVLPFFFTAFSAEGDRLGSHTFVPAGGHYYGVHDLDARDGAVVVVGTVAEADGAEGPRLYPSRPGGAPDMVAFDGLLAVLDRASGATRLERHLDRGRGDLFLAVRWTEGGILTAGATDWDRWPGGMSVSRGSDPWVVWLDPSDGDLAVAAFDRPSASRHALAYAVEPFTDRLVVAGADDAPMTHSGDGGRLDAMTFGGLHLTLR
;
A
#
# COMPACT_ATOMS: atom_id res chain seq x y z
N MET A 1 13.05 -17.35 28.04
CA MET A 1 14.39 -16.74 27.94
C MET A 1 14.12 -15.33 27.43
N ARG A 2 13.86 -14.41 28.36
CA ARG A 2 13.54 -13.00 28.07
C ARG A 2 14.87 -12.24 28.09
N ASP A 3 14.95 -11.16 27.33
CA ASP A 3 16.08 -10.24 27.24
C ASP A 3 17.19 -10.66 26.28
N ARG A 4 16.97 -10.38 25.00
CA ARG A 4 17.96 -9.79 24.09
C ARG A 4 17.25 -9.25 22.86
N ILE A 5 16.69 -8.05 22.99
CA ILE A 5 16.68 -7.14 21.85
C ILE A 5 18.16 -6.83 21.64
N VAL A 6 18.81 -7.53 20.72
CA VAL A 6 20.11 -7.08 20.22
C VAL A 6 19.79 -5.75 19.56
N GLU A 7 20.31 -4.64 20.08
CA GLU A 7 20.21 -3.36 19.39
C GLU A 7 20.91 -3.55 18.04
N PRO A 8 20.17 -3.55 16.91
CA PRO A 8 20.78 -3.75 15.61
C PRO A 8 21.74 -2.59 15.33
N GLU A 9 22.82 -2.86 14.58
CA GLU A 9 23.66 -1.75 14.12
C GLU A 9 22.83 -0.92 13.13
N LEU A 10 22.58 0.34 13.50
CA LEU A 10 21.79 1.27 12.71
C LEU A 10 22.70 2.21 11.90
N GLU A 11 22.63 2.12 10.58
CA GLU A 11 23.13 3.14 9.67
C GLU A 11 21.96 3.99 9.16
N GLU A 12 22.00 5.29 9.45
CA GLU A 12 20.97 6.25 9.03
C GLU A 12 21.48 7.18 7.92
N ARG A 13 20.65 7.39 6.90
CA ARG A 13 20.85 8.38 5.85
C ARG A 13 19.58 9.20 5.65
N VAL A 14 19.71 10.50 5.91
CA VAL A 14 18.63 11.47 5.76
C VAL A 14 19.02 12.50 4.72
N SER A 15 18.07 12.88 3.86
CA SER A 15 18.26 13.97 2.92
C SER A 15 17.36 15.15 3.28
N ALA A 16 17.96 16.35 3.33
CA ALA A 16 17.23 17.58 3.60
C ALA A 16 16.29 17.93 2.46
N ARG A 17 15.11 18.42 2.81
CA ARG A 17 14.10 18.93 1.90
C ARG A 17 14.58 20.15 1.08
N PRO A 18 14.14 20.31 -0.19
CA PRO A 18 13.34 19.35 -0.94
C PRO A 18 14.22 18.18 -1.43
N ALA A 19 13.82 16.95 -1.12
CA ALA A 19 14.47 15.75 -1.61
C ALA A 19 13.41 14.71 -2.04
N PHE A 20 13.89 13.50 -2.31
CA PHE A 20 13.08 12.36 -2.70
C PHE A 20 12.73 11.51 -1.47
N ALA A 21 11.45 11.30 -1.20
CA ALA A 21 10.97 10.30 -0.25
C ALA A 21 10.86 8.95 -0.94
N THR A 22 11.23 7.88 -0.24
CA THR A 22 11.17 6.52 -0.80
C THR A 22 9.77 5.94 -0.59
N LEU A 23 9.11 5.51 -1.67
CA LEU A 23 7.81 4.84 -1.62
C LEU A 23 7.95 3.32 -1.57
N ALA A 24 8.95 2.75 -2.24
CA ALA A 24 9.21 1.32 -2.24
C ALA A 24 10.71 1.05 -2.39
N VAL A 25 11.17 -0.04 -1.77
CA VAL A 25 12.53 -0.58 -1.92
C VAL A 25 12.41 -2.04 -2.37
N ARG A 26 13.31 -2.46 -3.26
CA ARG A 26 13.48 -3.85 -3.69
C ARG A 26 14.96 -4.21 -3.66
N GLY A 27 15.25 -5.44 -3.25
CA GLY A 27 16.59 -6.01 -3.35
C GLY A 27 16.97 -6.37 -4.79
N LEU A 28 18.17 -5.99 -5.21
CA LEU A 28 18.84 -6.46 -6.43
C LEU A 28 20.23 -6.98 -6.06
N GLY A 29 20.28 -8.23 -5.60
CA GLY A 29 21.46 -8.75 -4.90
C GLY A 29 21.74 -7.89 -3.67
N GLU A 30 22.97 -7.37 -3.54
CA GLU A 30 23.35 -6.44 -2.48
C GLU A 30 22.92 -4.99 -2.74
N ARG A 31 22.35 -4.67 -3.91
CA ARG A 31 21.98 -3.30 -4.29
C ARG A 31 20.51 -3.01 -3.99
N GLU A 32 20.23 -1.73 -3.79
CA GLU A 32 18.90 -1.22 -3.48
C GLU A 32 18.31 -0.50 -4.69
N LEU A 33 17.19 -1.04 -5.20
CA LEU A 33 16.34 -0.35 -6.14
C LEU A 33 15.24 0.39 -5.37
N ALA A 34 15.10 1.69 -5.62
CA ALA A 34 14.11 2.52 -4.95
C ALA A 34 13.13 3.14 -5.96
N LEU A 35 11.83 3.08 -5.66
CA LEU A 35 10.83 3.97 -6.24
C LEU A 35 10.66 5.13 -5.28
N GLU A 36 10.92 6.33 -5.76
CA GLU A 36 10.95 7.54 -4.94
C GLU A 36 10.07 8.62 -5.56
N VAL A 37 9.59 9.54 -4.73
CA VAL A 37 8.81 10.71 -5.16
C VAL A 37 9.42 11.95 -4.57
N THR A 38 9.26 13.10 -5.24
CA THR A 38 9.47 14.43 -4.66
C THR A 38 8.27 15.30 -4.96
N ARG A 39 8.03 16.31 -4.13
CA ARG A 39 6.95 17.30 -4.29
C ARG A 39 7.51 18.70 -4.07
N ASP A 40 7.11 19.64 -4.92
CA ASP A 40 7.47 21.04 -4.79
C ASP A 40 6.40 21.87 -4.06
N ALA A 41 6.68 23.15 -3.84
CA ALA A 41 5.78 24.07 -3.15
C ALA A 41 4.46 24.36 -3.90
N THR A 42 4.34 23.96 -5.18
CA THR A 42 3.12 24.09 -5.99
C THR A 42 2.26 22.83 -5.97
N TYR A 43 2.63 21.83 -5.16
CA TYR A 43 2.05 20.48 -5.13
C TYR A 43 2.34 19.64 -6.38
N ALA A 44 3.12 20.15 -7.33
CA ALA A 44 3.61 19.32 -8.41
C ALA A 44 4.56 18.28 -7.84
N HIS A 45 4.42 17.04 -8.30
CA HIS A 45 5.25 15.94 -7.86
C HIS A 45 5.78 15.18 -9.06
N ARG A 46 6.91 14.53 -8.86
CA ARG A 46 7.57 13.67 -9.84
C ARG A 46 8.19 12.49 -9.14
N ARG A 47 8.23 11.36 -9.81
CA ARG A 47 8.84 10.13 -9.32
C ARG A 47 10.09 9.81 -10.10
N ARG A 48 10.90 8.97 -9.46
CA ARG A 48 12.02 8.31 -10.09
C ARG A 48 12.11 6.88 -9.63
N VAL A 49 12.67 6.04 -10.48
CA VAL A 49 13.21 4.74 -10.09
C VAL A 49 14.72 4.86 -10.14
N SER A 50 15.40 4.49 -9.06
CA SER A 50 16.85 4.57 -9.00
C SER A 50 17.46 3.28 -8.47
N LEU A 51 18.52 2.83 -9.12
CA LEU A 51 19.47 1.89 -8.51
C LEU A 51 20.56 2.73 -7.87
N ARG A 52 20.55 2.79 -6.54
CA ARG A 52 21.32 3.80 -5.78
C ARG A 52 22.80 3.82 -6.15
N GLY A 53 23.27 4.99 -6.58
CA GLY A 53 24.67 5.21 -6.98
C GLY A 53 25.06 4.63 -8.34
N VAL A 54 24.11 4.10 -9.12
CA VAL A 54 24.37 3.48 -10.44
C VAL A 54 23.66 4.22 -11.55
N TRP A 55 22.32 4.27 -11.52
CA TRP A 55 21.50 4.93 -12.53
C TRP A 55 20.16 5.37 -11.94
N GLU A 56 19.49 6.31 -12.62
CA GLU A 56 18.13 6.71 -12.29
C GLU A 56 17.31 6.94 -13.56
N TRP A 57 16.02 6.65 -13.47
CA TRP A 57 14.99 7.04 -14.43
C TRP A 57 14.02 7.98 -13.75
N ILE A 58 13.73 9.10 -14.40
CA ILE A 58 12.79 10.10 -13.93
C ILE A 58 11.57 10.05 -14.86
N GLU A 59 10.39 10.24 -14.30
CA GLU A 59 9.15 10.40 -15.08
C GLU A 59 9.33 11.45 -16.18
N ALA A 60 8.99 11.09 -17.41
CA ALA A 60 8.85 12.06 -18.49
C ALA A 60 7.53 12.84 -18.36
N GLU A 61 7.40 13.95 -19.08
CA GLU A 61 6.14 14.70 -19.11
C GLU A 61 4.97 13.82 -19.57
N GLY A 62 3.94 13.76 -18.73
CA GLY A 62 2.76 12.93 -18.96
C GLY A 62 2.92 11.47 -18.54
N GLU A 63 4.04 11.07 -17.94
CA GLU A 63 4.24 9.75 -17.35
C GLU A 63 4.08 9.76 -15.83
N VAL A 64 3.52 8.67 -15.28
CA VAL A 64 3.49 8.40 -13.84
C VAL A 64 4.01 6.99 -13.58
N PHE A 65 4.92 6.82 -12.61
CA PHE A 65 5.44 5.53 -12.18
C PHE A 65 4.61 4.98 -11.01
N HIS A 66 4.09 3.76 -11.15
CA HIS A 66 3.14 3.20 -10.19
C HIS A 66 3.80 2.28 -9.16
N ASP A 67 4.56 1.30 -9.64
CA ASP A 67 5.22 0.28 -8.83
C ASP A 67 6.38 -0.35 -9.62
N VAL A 68 7.30 -0.98 -8.90
CA VAL A 68 8.49 -1.62 -9.45
C VAL A 68 8.76 -2.94 -8.76
N VAL A 69 9.23 -3.92 -9.52
CA VAL A 69 9.65 -5.23 -9.00
C VAL A 69 10.95 -5.68 -9.64
N VAL A 70 11.71 -6.48 -8.89
CA VAL A 70 12.94 -7.14 -9.34
C VAL A 70 12.67 -8.63 -9.55
N HIS A 71 13.18 -9.18 -10.65
CA HIS A 71 13.06 -10.59 -10.99
C HIS A 71 14.33 -11.35 -10.57
N PRO A 72 14.28 -12.69 -10.45
CA PRO A 72 15.45 -13.50 -10.09
C PRO A 72 16.66 -13.30 -11.01
N SER A 73 16.43 -13.03 -12.30
CA SER A 73 17.49 -12.67 -13.27
C SER A 73 18.23 -11.37 -12.95
N GLY A 74 17.71 -10.56 -12.01
CA GLY A 74 18.20 -9.22 -11.70
C GLY A 74 17.65 -8.12 -12.61
N ASP A 75 16.85 -8.49 -13.61
CA ASP A 75 16.05 -7.53 -14.33
C ASP A 75 14.97 -6.91 -13.44
N LEU A 76 14.47 -5.76 -13.84
CA LEU A 76 13.35 -5.09 -13.19
C LEU A 76 12.20 -4.83 -14.16
N THR A 77 10.99 -4.79 -13.61
CA THR A 77 9.79 -4.35 -14.33
C THR A 77 9.17 -3.15 -13.61
N LEU A 78 8.91 -2.08 -14.37
CA LEU A 78 8.29 -0.85 -13.92
C LEU A 78 6.91 -0.69 -14.59
N ALA A 79 5.90 -0.38 -13.78
CA ALA A 79 4.57 0.03 -14.27
C ALA A 79 4.52 1.54 -14.48
N VAL A 80 4.17 1.96 -15.70
CA VAL A 80 4.10 3.37 -16.12
C VAL A 80 2.71 3.68 -16.68
N GLU A 81 2.10 4.79 -16.28
CA GLU A 81 0.91 5.36 -16.92
C GLU A 81 1.30 6.51 -17.85
N ASP A 82 0.90 6.46 -19.12
CA ASP A 82 0.89 7.61 -20.04
C ASP A 82 -0.45 8.35 -19.90
N THR A 83 -0.46 9.37 -19.03
CA THR A 83 -1.64 10.16 -18.65
C THR A 83 -2.28 10.93 -19.81
N ARG A 84 -1.53 11.10 -20.91
CA ARG A 84 -1.98 11.77 -22.14
C ARG A 84 -2.88 10.87 -22.98
N ARG A 85 -2.79 9.55 -22.81
CA ARG A 85 -3.61 8.60 -23.57
C ARG A 85 -5.01 8.49 -22.97
N ALA A 86 -6.01 8.44 -23.85
CA ALA A 86 -7.39 8.18 -23.45
C ALA A 86 -7.64 6.68 -23.15
N ARG A 87 -6.82 5.79 -23.74
CA ARG A 87 -6.88 4.33 -23.62
C ARG A 87 -5.48 3.72 -23.63
N ASP A 88 -5.36 2.52 -23.05
CA ASP A 88 -4.13 1.73 -22.95
C ASP A 88 -2.95 2.58 -22.43
N GLY A 89 -3.22 3.35 -21.38
CA GLY A 89 -2.28 4.26 -20.74
C GLY A 89 -1.23 3.51 -19.92
N PHE A 90 -1.58 2.38 -19.31
CA PHE A 90 -0.63 1.55 -18.58
C PHE A 90 0.31 0.78 -19.52
N SER A 91 1.60 0.87 -19.23
CA SER A 91 2.67 0.14 -19.89
C SER A 91 3.56 -0.55 -18.86
N LEU A 92 4.16 -1.66 -19.27
CA LEU A 92 5.22 -2.33 -18.54
C LEU A 92 6.55 -2.07 -19.23
N VAL A 93 7.53 -1.60 -18.47
CA VAL A 93 8.91 -1.41 -18.93
C VAL A 93 9.78 -2.46 -18.26
N ARG A 94 10.37 -3.35 -19.05
CA ARG A 94 11.36 -4.33 -18.61
C ARG A 94 12.76 -3.82 -18.94
N SER A 95 13.67 -3.89 -17.97
CA SER A 95 15.07 -3.50 -18.15
C SER A 95 16.03 -4.42 -17.44
N GLY A 96 17.28 -4.39 -17.90
CA GLY A 96 18.40 -5.01 -17.19
C GLY A 96 18.77 -4.28 -15.88
N PRO A 97 19.67 -4.87 -15.08
CA PRO A 97 20.17 -4.28 -13.83
C PRO A 97 21.01 -3.01 -14.03
N ASP A 98 21.43 -2.75 -15.26
CA ASP A 98 22.15 -1.55 -15.71
C ASP A 98 21.22 -0.40 -16.13
N GLY A 99 19.90 -0.63 -16.13
CA GLY A 99 18.91 0.36 -16.55
C GLY A 99 18.73 0.42 -18.07
N GLU A 100 19.26 -0.54 -18.84
CA GLU A 100 18.97 -0.65 -20.27
C GLU A 100 17.55 -1.22 -20.48
N VAL A 101 16.69 -0.46 -21.16
CA VAL A 101 15.33 -0.89 -21.49
C VAL A 101 15.38 -1.99 -22.55
N ARG A 102 14.86 -3.17 -22.20
CA ARG A 102 14.73 -4.32 -23.10
C ARG A 102 13.39 -4.34 -23.81
N SER A 103 12.34 -3.94 -23.11
CA SER A 103 10.99 -3.92 -23.65
C SER A 103 10.15 -2.85 -22.99
N ARG A 104 9.32 -2.19 -23.78
CA ARG A 104 8.27 -1.29 -23.32
C ARG A 104 7.03 -1.57 -24.14
N ALA A 105 5.99 -2.07 -23.49
CA ALA A 105 4.74 -2.42 -24.15
C ALA A 105 3.53 -2.04 -23.30
N PRO A 106 2.36 -1.76 -23.90
CA PRO A 106 1.11 -1.65 -23.15
C PRO A 106 0.89 -2.87 -22.27
N LEU A 107 0.25 -2.68 -21.11
CA LEU A 107 -0.10 -3.78 -20.20
C LEU A 107 -1.01 -4.78 -20.96
N PRO A 108 -0.53 -6.00 -21.25
CA PRO A 108 -1.35 -6.98 -21.97
C PRO A 108 -2.46 -7.51 -21.05
N SER A 109 -3.57 -7.91 -21.65
CA SER A 109 -4.65 -8.61 -20.96
C SER A 109 -5.18 -9.76 -21.83
N ALA A 110 -5.61 -10.84 -21.18
CA ALA A 110 -6.27 -11.95 -21.82
C ALA A 110 -7.80 -11.70 -21.83
N PRO A 111 -8.55 -12.34 -22.75
CA PRO A 111 -10.01 -12.31 -22.72
C PRO A 111 -10.54 -12.75 -21.36
N LEU A 112 -11.53 -12.03 -20.84
CA LEU A 112 -12.18 -12.39 -19.58
C LEU A 112 -13.08 -13.62 -19.78
N PRO A 113 -13.15 -14.54 -18.80
CA PRO A 113 -14.17 -15.57 -18.82
C PRO A 113 -15.56 -14.93 -18.65
N THR A 114 -16.58 -15.52 -19.28
CA THR A 114 -17.96 -14.99 -19.23
C THR A 114 -18.49 -14.86 -17.79
N SER A 115 -18.01 -15.71 -16.87
CA SER A 115 -18.33 -15.63 -15.43
C SER A 115 -17.94 -14.31 -14.79
N ASP A 116 -16.97 -13.60 -15.36
CA ASP A 116 -16.46 -12.36 -14.80
C ASP A 116 -17.16 -11.13 -15.42
N LEU A 117 -17.96 -11.28 -16.47
CA LEU A 117 -18.57 -10.16 -17.19
C LEU A 117 -19.97 -9.83 -16.63
N GLU A 118 -20.06 -8.73 -15.89
CA GLU A 118 -21.35 -8.12 -15.51
C GLU A 118 -22.07 -7.58 -16.76
N PRO A 119 -23.42 -7.72 -16.87
CA PRO A 119 -24.19 -7.12 -17.95
C PRO A 119 -23.92 -5.62 -18.13
N GLY A 120 -23.56 -5.22 -19.35
CA GLY A 120 -23.33 -3.80 -19.70
C GLY A 120 -21.92 -3.28 -19.38
N LEU A 121 -21.00 -4.11 -18.91
CA LEU A 121 -19.56 -3.81 -18.98
C LEU A 121 -19.05 -3.99 -20.42
N PRO A 122 -18.17 -3.09 -20.91
CA PRO A 122 -17.48 -3.32 -22.18
C PRO A 122 -16.49 -4.48 -22.07
N ASP A 123 -16.06 -5.04 -23.21
CA ASP A 123 -15.02 -6.06 -23.28
C ASP A 123 -13.85 -5.57 -24.15
N PRO A 124 -12.65 -5.29 -23.59
CA PRO A 124 -12.34 -5.36 -22.16
C PRO A 124 -13.03 -4.24 -21.34
N PRO A 125 -13.27 -4.45 -20.03
CA PRO A 125 -14.01 -3.51 -19.17
C PRO A 125 -13.17 -2.33 -18.65
N TRP A 126 -11.95 -2.16 -19.16
CA TRP A 126 -11.01 -1.13 -18.74
C TRP A 126 -10.50 -0.32 -19.92
N LEU A 127 -10.26 0.97 -19.68
CA LEU A 127 -9.48 1.82 -20.58
C LEU A 127 -7.98 1.71 -20.38
N GLY A 128 -7.50 1.09 -19.30
CA GLY A 128 -6.08 1.06 -18.96
C GLY A 128 -5.52 2.42 -18.52
N ARG A 129 -6.31 3.24 -17.82
CA ARG A 129 -5.86 4.51 -17.21
C ARG A 129 -6.62 4.81 -15.93
N ALA A 130 -6.09 5.70 -15.09
CA ALA A 130 -6.75 6.12 -13.86
C ALA A 130 -6.67 7.65 -13.68
N ARG A 131 -7.10 8.16 -12.51
CA ARG A 131 -6.95 9.57 -12.14
C ARG A 131 -5.64 9.75 -11.35
N PRO A 132 -4.91 10.86 -11.48
CA PRO A 132 -3.65 11.06 -10.75
C PRO A 132 -3.84 10.88 -9.23
N ILE A 133 -2.87 10.23 -8.58
CA ILE A 133 -2.81 10.13 -7.11
C ILE A 133 -1.97 11.29 -6.58
N GLY A 134 -2.14 11.65 -5.30
CA GLY A 134 -1.22 12.57 -4.62
C GLY A 134 0.23 12.04 -4.59
N ALA A 135 1.17 12.92 -4.25
CA ALA A 135 2.61 12.64 -4.32
C ALA A 135 3.01 11.34 -3.60
N LEU A 136 2.52 11.13 -2.38
CA LEU A 136 2.91 10.01 -1.52
C LEU A 136 2.10 8.74 -1.77
N GLY A 137 1.14 8.77 -2.69
CA GLY A 137 0.27 7.63 -2.92
C GLY A 137 0.89 6.58 -3.85
N GLN A 138 0.87 5.31 -3.48
CA GLN A 138 1.35 4.25 -4.39
C GLN A 138 0.28 3.98 -5.46
N GLY A 139 0.70 3.93 -6.73
CA GLY A 139 -0.17 4.00 -7.91
C GLY A 139 -1.31 2.97 -7.99
N TRP A 140 -2.19 3.13 -8.98
CA TRP A 140 -3.29 2.20 -9.31
C TRP A 140 -2.87 0.82 -9.85
N VAL A 141 -1.57 0.57 -9.99
CA VAL A 141 -1.01 -0.66 -10.55
C VAL A 141 0.00 -1.20 -9.55
N ARG A 142 -0.11 -2.48 -9.18
CA ARG A 142 0.86 -3.16 -8.32
C ARG A 142 1.43 -4.39 -9.00
N LEU A 143 2.70 -4.64 -8.73
CA LEU A 143 3.52 -5.66 -9.37
C LEU A 143 4.07 -6.62 -8.33
N VAL A 144 4.00 -7.92 -8.63
CA VAL A 144 4.73 -8.96 -7.90
C VAL A 144 5.37 -9.90 -8.93
N ALA A 145 6.66 -10.16 -8.78
CA ALA A 145 7.38 -11.10 -9.63
C ALA A 145 7.06 -12.54 -9.17
N ARG A 146 6.87 -13.44 -10.13
CA ARG A 146 6.70 -14.87 -9.89
C ARG A 146 7.72 -15.61 -10.74
N GLY A 147 8.94 -15.68 -10.23
CA GLY A 147 10.10 -15.98 -11.07
C GLY A 147 10.30 -14.86 -12.10
N GLU A 148 10.48 -15.24 -13.36
CA GLU A 148 10.55 -14.27 -14.47
C GLU A 148 9.17 -13.79 -14.94
N ASP A 149 8.10 -14.49 -14.56
CA ASP A 149 6.73 -14.08 -14.80
C ASP A 149 6.32 -12.93 -13.87
N LEU A 150 5.19 -12.31 -14.16
CA LEU A 150 4.69 -11.14 -13.44
C LEU A 150 3.21 -11.31 -13.10
N VAL A 151 2.82 -10.96 -11.89
CA VAL A 151 1.43 -10.75 -11.51
C VAL A 151 1.20 -9.25 -11.39
N VAL A 152 0.14 -8.78 -12.03
CA VAL A 152 -0.25 -7.37 -12.03
C VAL A 152 -1.68 -7.26 -11.55
N VAL A 153 -1.93 -6.43 -10.54
CA VAL A 153 -3.27 -5.90 -10.29
C VAL A 153 -3.30 -4.46 -10.76
N PHE A 154 -4.39 -4.07 -11.41
CA PHE A 154 -4.60 -2.69 -11.83
C PHE A 154 -6.05 -2.27 -11.64
N GLN A 155 -6.21 -0.99 -11.35
CA GLN A 155 -7.50 -0.33 -11.36
C GLN A 155 -7.57 0.67 -12.50
N SER A 156 -8.70 0.68 -13.21
CA SER A 156 -8.87 1.47 -14.42
C SER A 156 -10.27 2.08 -14.48
N LEU A 157 -10.39 3.22 -15.16
CA LEU A 157 -11.68 3.74 -15.62
C LEU A 157 -12.35 2.76 -16.60
N VAL A 158 -13.68 2.67 -16.53
CA VAL A 158 -14.53 1.94 -17.50
C VAL A 158 -14.64 2.70 -18.83
N ALA A 159 -14.75 4.03 -18.74
CA ALA A 159 -14.90 4.95 -19.87
C ALA A 159 -14.28 6.32 -19.54
N ALA A 160 -13.95 7.11 -20.56
CA ALA A 160 -13.07 8.28 -20.40
C ALA A 160 -13.79 9.46 -19.71
N ASP A 161 -15.10 9.52 -19.89
CA ASP A 161 -16.03 10.47 -19.28
C ASP A 161 -16.69 9.93 -18.00
N ALA A 162 -16.39 8.68 -17.61
CA ALA A 162 -16.96 8.06 -16.42
C ALA A 162 -16.14 8.35 -15.15
N SER A 163 -16.81 8.27 -14.00
CA SER A 163 -16.17 8.13 -12.69
C SER A 163 -16.07 6.67 -12.23
N ASP A 164 -16.68 5.76 -12.99
CA ASP A 164 -16.71 4.34 -12.66
C ASP A 164 -15.37 3.67 -12.93
N LEU A 165 -14.97 2.84 -11.98
CA LEU A 165 -13.73 2.10 -11.96
C LEU A 165 -14.02 0.59 -12.06
N VAL A 166 -13.03 -0.14 -12.54
CA VAL A 166 -12.94 -1.61 -12.45
C VAL A 166 -11.57 -1.98 -11.93
N SER A 167 -11.46 -3.12 -11.27
CA SER A 167 -10.18 -3.66 -10.83
C SER A 167 -10.00 -5.05 -11.40
N ALA A 168 -8.83 -5.32 -11.97
CA ALA A 168 -8.50 -6.60 -12.58
C ALA A 168 -7.11 -7.06 -12.16
N VAL A 169 -6.90 -8.37 -12.24
CA VAL A 169 -5.62 -9.02 -11.98
C VAL A 169 -5.24 -9.90 -13.15
N SER A 170 -3.96 -9.91 -13.51
CA SER A 170 -3.45 -10.68 -14.63
C SER A 170 -2.12 -11.33 -14.28
N ALA A 171 -1.99 -12.61 -14.62
CA ALA A 171 -0.70 -13.29 -14.66
C ALA A 171 -0.14 -13.20 -16.08
N LEU A 172 1.08 -12.69 -16.17
CA LEU A 172 1.80 -12.44 -17.41
C LEU A 172 3.03 -13.34 -17.47
N SER A 173 3.30 -13.88 -18.65
CA SER A 173 4.56 -14.57 -18.94
C SER A 173 5.52 -13.69 -19.70
N TRP A 174 6.79 -13.76 -19.30
CA TRP A 174 7.89 -13.17 -20.03
C TRP A 174 8.36 -14.11 -21.15
N ARG A 175 8.37 -13.63 -22.40
CA ARG A 175 8.82 -14.41 -23.57
C ARG A 175 10.20 -13.98 -24.09
N GLY A 176 11.01 -13.31 -23.28
CA GLY A 176 12.32 -12.80 -23.67
C GLY A 176 12.29 -11.42 -24.35
N GLU A 177 11.21 -11.09 -25.06
CA GLU A 177 11.03 -9.80 -25.75
C GLU A 177 9.77 -9.04 -25.32
N ALA A 178 8.74 -9.76 -24.90
CA ALA A 178 7.43 -9.18 -24.62
C ALA A 178 6.69 -9.93 -23.50
N TRP A 179 5.78 -9.21 -22.85
CA TRP A 179 4.79 -9.75 -21.93
C TRP A 179 3.61 -10.33 -22.71
N SER A 180 3.16 -11.51 -22.32
CA SER A 180 1.89 -12.08 -22.78
C SER A 180 1.02 -12.45 -21.59
N ALA A 181 -0.23 -11.99 -21.58
CA ALA A 181 -1.18 -12.41 -20.55
C ALA A 181 -1.49 -13.90 -20.70
N ARG A 182 -1.27 -14.68 -19.63
CA ARG A 182 -1.70 -16.07 -19.52
C ARG A 182 -3.20 -16.13 -19.26
N TRP A 183 -3.64 -15.28 -18.33
CA TRP A 183 -5.03 -15.09 -17.96
C TRP A 183 -5.21 -13.71 -17.34
N THR A 184 -6.44 -13.21 -17.38
CA THR A 184 -6.89 -12.00 -16.70
C THR A 184 -8.22 -12.31 -16.05
N ARG A 185 -8.41 -11.87 -14.81
CA ARG A 185 -9.66 -11.99 -14.05
C ARG A 185 -10.09 -10.63 -13.56
N LEU A 186 -11.38 -10.41 -13.52
CA LEU A 186 -11.92 -9.25 -12.84
C LEU A 186 -11.84 -9.51 -11.32
N VAL A 187 -11.47 -8.49 -10.56
CA VAL A 187 -11.46 -8.53 -9.09
C VAL A 187 -12.75 -7.87 -8.60
N ASP A 188 -12.94 -6.61 -8.99
CA ASP A 188 -14.14 -5.84 -8.73
C ASP A 188 -14.77 -5.38 -10.06
N GLY A 189 -16.07 -5.64 -10.22
CA GLY A 189 -16.90 -5.06 -11.28
C GLY A 189 -17.05 -3.55 -11.17
N ARG A 190 -18.04 -2.98 -11.87
CA ARG A 190 -18.24 -1.53 -11.94
C ARG A 190 -18.52 -0.94 -10.55
N HIS A 191 -17.61 -0.11 -10.06
CA HIS A 191 -17.70 0.53 -8.75
C HIS A 191 -17.22 1.99 -8.79
N ARG A 192 -17.40 2.72 -7.69
CA ARG A 192 -16.94 4.10 -7.54
C ARG A 192 -16.10 4.25 -6.29
N VAL A 193 -15.07 5.06 -6.41
CA VAL A 193 -14.36 5.61 -5.26
C VAL A 193 -14.34 7.10 -5.45
N GLU A 194 -14.87 7.81 -4.47
CA GLU A 194 -14.78 9.26 -4.43
C GLU A 194 -13.53 9.59 -3.60
N PRO A 195 -12.46 10.13 -4.22
CA PRO A 195 -11.38 10.65 -3.42
C PRO A 195 -11.97 11.74 -2.51
N PRO A 196 -11.66 11.72 -1.21
CA PRO A 196 -12.15 12.71 -0.26
C PRO A 196 -11.80 14.12 -0.75
N LEU A 197 -12.61 15.10 -0.34
CA LEU A 197 -12.46 16.52 -0.69
C LEU A 197 -11.16 17.15 -0.14
N TRP A 198 -10.31 16.39 0.54
CA TRP A 198 -9.20 16.89 1.35
C TRP A 198 -7.86 16.65 0.65
N SER A 199 -7.03 17.69 0.61
CA SER A 199 -5.76 17.70 -0.14
C SER A 199 -4.54 17.19 0.65
N TYR A 200 -4.74 16.62 1.84
CA TYR A 200 -3.63 16.32 2.75
C TYR A 200 -3.65 14.86 3.25
N ASP A 201 -3.68 13.91 2.31
CA ASP A 201 -3.47 12.48 2.60
C ASP A 201 -1.98 12.11 2.64
N GLU A 202 -1.20 12.82 3.44
CA GLU A 202 0.26 12.62 3.51
C GLU A 202 0.64 11.31 4.22
N PHE A 203 -0.36 10.66 4.83
CA PHE A 203 -0.21 9.45 5.65
C PHE A 203 -1.01 8.26 5.10
N ARG A 204 -1.45 8.34 3.83
CA ARG A 204 -1.99 7.20 3.07
C ARG A 204 -3.29 6.61 3.61
N PHE A 205 -4.08 7.39 4.33
CA PHE A 205 -5.40 6.99 4.81
C PHE A 205 -6.47 7.10 3.71
N THR A 206 -6.28 8.00 2.73
CA THR A 206 -7.10 8.04 1.51
C THR A 206 -6.67 6.97 0.51
N ASP A 207 -5.37 6.71 0.42
CA ASP A 207 -4.80 5.64 -0.40
C ASP A 207 -5.50 4.30 -0.19
N VAL A 208 -5.89 3.95 1.05
CA VAL A 208 -6.53 2.65 1.33
C VAL A 208 -7.85 2.45 0.57
N LEU A 209 -8.52 3.51 0.13
CA LEU A 209 -9.75 3.46 -0.66
C LEU A 209 -9.49 3.15 -2.12
N THR A 210 -8.38 3.66 -2.67
CA THR A 210 -8.10 3.66 -4.12
C THR A 210 -7.04 2.66 -4.50
N ARG A 211 -6.04 2.43 -3.66
CA ARG A 211 -4.88 1.57 -3.93
C ARG A 211 -5.26 0.09 -3.85
N PRO A 212 -5.10 -0.70 -4.92
CA PRO A 212 -5.13 -2.15 -4.80
C PRO A 212 -3.87 -2.64 -4.07
N LEU A 213 -4.03 -3.67 -3.26
CA LEU A 213 -2.95 -4.43 -2.63
C LEU A 213 -2.81 -5.78 -3.34
N LEU A 214 -1.59 -6.29 -3.41
CA LEU A 214 -1.25 -7.52 -4.14
C LEU A 214 -0.16 -8.28 -3.40
N ALA A 215 -0.36 -9.59 -3.23
CA ALA A 215 0.68 -10.54 -2.86
C ALA A 215 0.54 -11.85 -3.62
N VAL A 216 1.63 -12.61 -3.66
CA VAL A 216 1.68 -13.96 -4.22
C VAL A 216 2.24 -14.88 -3.14
N ASP A 217 1.49 -15.91 -2.78
CA ASP A 217 1.93 -16.95 -1.87
C ASP A 217 3.06 -17.74 -2.55
N PRO A 218 4.29 -17.73 -2.01
CA PRO A 218 5.44 -18.36 -2.66
C PRO A 218 5.34 -19.90 -2.71
N GLU A 219 4.52 -20.52 -1.84
CA GLU A 219 4.43 -21.99 -1.79
C GLU A 219 3.59 -22.58 -2.93
N ASP A 220 2.40 -22.02 -3.18
CA ASP A 220 1.46 -22.54 -4.17
C ASP A 220 1.20 -21.57 -5.35
N GLY A 221 1.81 -20.39 -5.32
CA GLY A 221 1.68 -19.37 -6.36
C GLY A 221 0.30 -18.69 -6.39
N ALA A 222 -0.51 -18.87 -5.35
CA ALA A 222 -1.80 -18.23 -5.25
C ALA A 222 -1.66 -16.71 -5.11
N ILE A 223 -2.62 -15.99 -5.68
CA ILE A 223 -2.58 -14.54 -5.79
C ILE A 223 -3.67 -13.95 -4.89
N VAL A 224 -3.28 -13.02 -4.02
CA VAL A 224 -4.19 -12.33 -3.11
C VAL A 224 -4.28 -10.88 -3.54
N VAL A 225 -5.50 -10.43 -3.85
CA VAL A 225 -5.77 -9.03 -4.19
C VAL A 225 -6.74 -8.47 -3.18
N GLY A 226 -6.40 -7.36 -2.55
CA GLY A 226 -7.27 -6.74 -1.55
C GLY A 226 -7.27 -5.23 -1.55
N ARG A 227 -8.29 -4.65 -0.93
CA ARG A 227 -8.48 -3.19 -0.72
C ARG A 227 -9.66 -2.94 0.22
N THR A 228 -9.83 -1.72 0.69
CA THR A 228 -10.99 -1.27 1.48
C THR A 228 -12.35 -1.59 0.84
N TRP A 229 -13.23 -2.21 1.60
CA TRP A 229 -14.57 -2.66 1.21
C TRP A 229 -15.60 -1.55 1.28
N THR A 230 -15.91 -0.96 0.13
CA THR A 230 -16.91 0.10 0.02
C THR A 230 -18.25 -0.46 -0.47
N GLN A 231 -19.34 0.27 -0.19
CA GLN A 231 -20.69 -0.11 -0.62
C GLN A 231 -20.76 -0.38 -2.12
N SER A 232 -20.14 0.47 -2.96
CA SER A 232 -20.17 0.26 -4.41
C SER A 232 -19.38 -0.98 -4.86
N ARG A 233 -18.27 -1.32 -4.18
CA ARG A 233 -17.52 -2.55 -4.44
C ARG A 233 -18.32 -3.78 -4.01
N CYS A 234 -18.96 -3.74 -2.85
CA CYS A 234 -19.80 -4.84 -2.40
C CYS A 234 -21.00 -5.06 -3.34
N ASP A 235 -21.64 -3.98 -3.77
CA ASP A 235 -22.70 -4.06 -4.76
C ASP A 235 -22.22 -4.59 -6.12
N ALA A 236 -21.00 -4.24 -6.54
CA ALA A 236 -20.39 -4.80 -7.74
C ALA A 236 -20.13 -6.31 -7.60
N ALA A 237 -19.49 -6.75 -6.51
CA ALA A 237 -19.24 -8.16 -6.25
C ALA A 237 -20.53 -8.96 -6.10
N ARG A 238 -21.57 -8.39 -5.46
CA ARG A 238 -22.91 -8.99 -5.40
C ARG A 238 -23.50 -9.21 -6.78
N ARG A 239 -23.43 -8.21 -7.68
CA ARG A 239 -23.98 -8.32 -9.04
C ARG A 239 -23.19 -9.33 -9.89
N GLN A 240 -21.89 -9.37 -9.70
CA GLN A 240 -20.99 -10.16 -10.52
C GLN A 240 -20.90 -11.63 -10.07
N TYR A 241 -20.73 -11.88 -8.77
CA TYR A 241 -20.43 -13.21 -8.23
C TYR A 241 -21.57 -13.81 -7.39
N SER A 242 -22.59 -13.01 -7.05
CA SER A 242 -23.70 -13.44 -6.17
C SER A 242 -23.25 -13.96 -4.78
N GLU A 243 -22.03 -13.61 -4.34
CA GLU A 243 -21.45 -14.08 -3.08
C GLU A 243 -21.94 -13.31 -1.83
N PHE A 244 -22.54 -12.13 -2.04
CA PHE A 244 -22.96 -11.23 -0.96
C PHE A 244 -24.45 -10.91 -1.05
N THR A 245 -25.10 -10.79 0.10
CA THR A 245 -26.46 -10.25 0.15
C THR A 245 -26.42 -8.73 0.24
N ARG A 246 -27.51 -8.06 -0.15
CA ARG A 246 -27.63 -6.60 0.04
C ARG A 246 -27.50 -6.20 1.51
N GLN A 247 -28.04 -7.02 2.41
CA GLN A 247 -27.92 -6.81 3.85
C GLN A 247 -26.45 -6.91 4.30
N ARG A 248 -25.72 -7.92 3.83
CA ARG A 248 -24.30 -8.07 4.12
C ARG A 248 -23.48 -6.87 3.64
N CYS A 249 -23.78 -6.33 2.45
CA CYS A 249 -23.14 -5.08 2.01
C CYS A 249 -23.42 -3.91 2.95
N PHE A 250 -24.65 -3.76 3.42
CA PHE A 250 -25.00 -2.70 4.37
C PHE A 250 -24.27 -2.84 5.71
N GLU A 251 -24.08 -4.07 6.19
CA GLU A 251 -23.48 -4.37 7.50
C GLU A 251 -21.94 -4.38 7.47
N GLU A 252 -21.33 -4.84 6.38
CA GLU A 252 -19.88 -5.11 6.31
C GLU A 252 -19.08 -4.10 5.47
N ALA A 253 -19.72 -3.20 4.73
CA ALA A 253 -19.04 -2.25 3.85
C ALA A 253 -19.22 -0.79 4.27
N THR A 254 -18.21 0.03 4.01
CA THR A 254 -18.22 1.47 4.32
C THR A 254 -18.71 2.31 3.14
N GLY A 255 -18.92 3.62 3.34
CA GLY A 255 -19.29 4.54 2.28
C GLY A 255 -18.28 4.57 1.11
N ASN A 256 -18.63 5.23 0.00
CA ASN A 256 -17.72 5.38 -1.15
C ASN A 256 -16.72 6.54 -1.00
N VAL A 257 -16.80 7.26 0.12
CA VAL A 257 -15.91 8.34 0.55
C VAL A 257 -15.17 7.88 1.81
N GLU A 258 -14.09 8.58 2.16
CA GLU A 258 -13.37 8.32 3.41
C GLU A 258 -14.32 8.30 4.61
N SER A 259 -14.17 7.26 5.41
CA SER A 259 -14.86 7.04 6.66
C SER A 259 -13.84 6.67 7.71
N ARG A 260 -14.27 6.76 8.96
CA ARG A 260 -13.51 6.30 10.13
C ARG A 260 -13.35 4.78 10.18
N VAL A 261 -14.27 4.06 9.53
CA VAL A 261 -14.40 2.61 9.54
C VAL A 261 -14.16 2.13 8.12
N LEU A 262 -13.02 1.49 7.86
CA LEU A 262 -12.59 1.06 6.52
C LEU A 262 -12.32 -0.46 6.51
N PRO A 263 -13.38 -1.30 6.40
CA PRO A 263 -13.24 -2.76 6.37
C PRO A 263 -12.34 -3.18 5.23
N PHE A 264 -11.51 -4.20 5.45
CA PHE A 264 -10.65 -4.74 4.41
C PHE A 264 -11.36 -5.88 3.69
N PHE A 265 -11.15 -6.00 2.38
CA PHE A 265 -11.66 -7.11 1.59
C PHE A 265 -10.59 -7.63 0.64
N PHE A 266 -10.46 -8.95 0.57
CA PHE A 266 -9.57 -9.60 -0.38
C PHE A 266 -10.24 -10.74 -1.13
N THR A 267 -9.77 -10.96 -2.36
CA THR A 267 -10.09 -12.09 -3.23
C THR A 267 -8.81 -12.87 -3.50
N ALA A 268 -8.88 -14.19 -3.38
CA ALA A 268 -7.78 -15.09 -3.72
C ALA A 268 -8.03 -15.78 -5.07
N PHE A 269 -6.96 -15.96 -5.84
CA PHE A 269 -6.94 -16.71 -7.10
C PHE A 269 -5.84 -17.78 -7.07
N SER A 270 -6.03 -18.91 -7.74
CA SER A 270 -4.97 -19.88 -7.98
C SER A 270 -3.90 -19.31 -8.91
N ALA A 271 -2.77 -19.99 -9.03
CA ALA A 271 -1.71 -19.63 -9.97
C ALA A 271 -2.21 -19.63 -11.44
N GLU A 272 -3.23 -20.44 -11.73
CA GLU A 272 -3.93 -20.61 -13.01
C GLU A 272 -5.10 -19.63 -13.20
N GLY A 273 -5.43 -18.85 -12.18
CA GLY A 273 -6.42 -17.79 -12.22
C GLY A 273 -7.82 -18.21 -11.79
N ASP A 274 -8.01 -19.40 -11.21
CA ASP A 274 -9.30 -19.80 -10.64
C ASP A 274 -9.57 -19.04 -9.36
N ARG A 275 -10.78 -18.49 -9.20
CA ARG A 275 -11.19 -17.79 -7.98
C ARG A 275 -11.32 -18.80 -6.85
N LEU A 276 -10.57 -18.60 -5.77
CA LEU A 276 -10.53 -19.48 -4.60
C LEU A 276 -11.52 -19.05 -3.51
N GLY A 277 -11.84 -17.76 -3.45
CA GLY A 277 -12.75 -17.21 -2.45
C GLY A 277 -12.57 -15.71 -2.25
N SER A 278 -13.47 -15.12 -1.45
CA SER A 278 -13.40 -13.71 -1.06
C SER A 278 -13.86 -13.52 0.37
N HIS A 279 -13.13 -12.67 1.09
CA HIS A 279 -13.28 -12.52 2.53
C HIS A 279 -13.18 -11.07 2.96
N THR A 280 -14.00 -10.71 3.95
CA THR A 280 -13.97 -9.42 4.63
C THR A 280 -13.20 -9.57 5.94
N PHE A 281 -12.39 -8.58 6.28
CA PHE A 281 -11.73 -8.47 7.56
C PHE A 281 -12.07 -7.12 8.23
N VAL A 282 -12.47 -7.21 9.49
CA VAL A 282 -12.76 -6.08 10.38
C VAL A 282 -11.99 -6.34 11.67
N PRO A 283 -11.09 -5.42 12.10
CA PRO A 283 -10.38 -5.56 13.37
C PRO A 283 -11.34 -5.67 14.55
N ALA A 284 -11.05 -6.59 15.46
CA ALA A 284 -11.84 -6.85 16.66
C ALA A 284 -11.78 -5.65 17.61
N GLY A 285 -12.93 -5.14 18.05
CA GLY A 285 -12.98 -3.99 18.96
C GLY A 285 -12.53 -2.66 18.34
N GLY A 286 -12.25 -2.64 17.03
CA GLY A 286 -11.87 -1.42 16.32
C GLY A 286 -13.02 -0.44 16.19
N HIS A 287 -12.83 0.76 16.73
CA HIS A 287 -13.71 1.90 16.51
C HIS A 287 -13.38 2.61 15.21
N TYR A 288 -12.10 2.95 14.99
CA TYR A 288 -11.57 3.43 13.70
C TYR A 288 -10.52 2.47 13.18
N TYR A 289 -10.40 2.27 11.88
CA TYR A 289 -9.38 1.38 11.32
C TYR A 289 -9.23 1.50 9.81
N GLY A 290 -8.09 1.04 9.31
CA GLY A 290 -7.81 0.83 7.89
C GLY A 290 -6.57 -0.04 7.68
N VAL A 291 -6.57 -0.84 6.60
CA VAL A 291 -5.44 -1.67 6.18
C VAL A 291 -4.62 -0.92 5.13
N HIS A 292 -3.31 -0.80 5.36
CA HIS A 292 -2.39 -0.05 4.51
C HIS A 292 -1.51 -0.96 3.62
N ASP A 293 -1.24 -2.19 4.03
CA ASP A 293 -0.46 -3.15 3.24
C ASP A 293 -0.81 -4.61 3.59
N LEU A 294 -0.43 -5.54 2.71
CA LEU A 294 -0.59 -6.97 2.93
C LEU A 294 0.58 -7.76 2.35
N ASP A 295 0.78 -8.97 2.85
CA ASP A 295 1.62 -10.00 2.25
C ASP A 295 0.97 -11.39 2.39
N ALA A 296 1.45 -12.40 1.68
CA ALA A 296 0.88 -13.75 1.70
C ALA A 296 1.96 -14.84 1.78
N ARG A 297 1.70 -15.85 2.60
CA ARG A 297 2.60 -17.00 2.79
C ARG A 297 1.88 -18.17 3.44
N ASP A 298 2.22 -19.40 3.07
CA ASP A 298 1.82 -20.64 3.75
C ASP A 298 0.28 -20.74 3.93
N GLY A 299 -0.47 -20.38 2.89
CA GLY A 299 -1.93 -20.38 2.92
C GLY A 299 -2.55 -19.30 3.81
N ALA A 300 -1.80 -18.26 4.17
CA ALA A 300 -2.24 -17.15 5.01
C ALA A 300 -2.00 -15.79 4.35
N VAL A 301 -2.69 -14.79 4.88
CA VAL A 301 -2.54 -13.38 4.49
C VAL A 301 -2.21 -12.59 5.75
N VAL A 302 -1.09 -11.88 5.75
CA VAL A 302 -0.83 -10.86 6.76
C VAL A 302 -1.34 -9.53 6.26
N VAL A 303 -2.02 -8.78 7.13
CA VAL A 303 -2.44 -7.40 6.87
C VAL A 303 -1.89 -6.50 7.95
N VAL A 304 -1.51 -5.29 7.56
CA VAL A 304 -1.04 -4.27 8.50
C VAL A 304 -1.74 -2.95 8.26
N GLY A 305 -1.90 -2.17 9.32
CA GLY A 305 -2.68 -0.96 9.26
C GLY A 305 -2.64 -0.13 10.54
N THR A 306 -3.75 0.54 10.79
CA THR A 306 -4.01 1.27 12.03
C THR A 306 -5.39 0.90 12.57
N VAL A 307 -5.56 0.99 13.88
CA VAL A 307 -6.83 0.78 14.57
C VAL A 307 -6.91 1.71 15.78
N ALA A 308 -8.07 2.26 16.08
CA ALA A 308 -8.35 2.88 17.37
C ALA A 308 -9.35 2.00 18.10
N GLU A 309 -8.95 1.45 19.24
CA GLU A 309 -9.84 0.60 20.04
C GLU A 309 -11.00 1.40 20.64
N ALA A 310 -12.15 0.75 20.78
CA ALA A 310 -13.29 1.29 21.50
C ALA A 310 -13.00 1.39 23.00
N ASP A 311 -13.33 2.55 23.59
CA ASP A 311 -13.31 2.78 25.03
C ASP A 311 -14.76 2.77 25.56
N GLY A 312 -15.22 1.59 25.99
CA GLY A 312 -16.59 1.38 26.46
C GLY A 312 -17.64 1.53 25.35
N ALA A 313 -18.76 2.19 25.66
CA ALA A 313 -19.90 2.37 24.73
C ALA A 313 -19.84 3.70 23.94
N GLU A 314 -18.84 4.56 24.17
CA GLU A 314 -18.94 5.99 23.87
C GLU A 314 -17.97 6.53 22.79
N GLY A 315 -16.96 5.77 22.35
CA GLY A 315 -16.04 6.25 21.31
C GLY A 315 -14.68 5.56 21.33
N PRO A 316 -13.68 6.05 20.58
CA PRO A 316 -12.32 5.56 20.67
C PRO A 316 -11.66 6.09 21.95
N ARG A 317 -10.57 5.45 22.40
CA ARG A 317 -9.69 6.04 23.42
C ARG A 317 -9.18 7.41 22.97
N LEU A 318 -9.31 8.41 23.83
CA LEU A 318 -8.87 9.78 23.57
C LEU A 318 -7.76 10.24 24.53
N TYR A 319 -6.87 11.10 24.05
CA TYR A 319 -5.84 11.76 24.87
C TYR A 319 -5.82 13.27 24.59
N PRO A 320 -5.26 14.10 25.49
CA PRO A 320 -5.26 15.54 25.31
C PRO A 320 -4.16 16.00 24.35
N SER A 321 -4.52 16.88 23.41
CA SER A 321 -3.59 17.53 22.47
C SER A 321 -2.48 18.34 23.16
N ARG A 322 -2.60 18.68 24.44
CA ARG A 322 -1.59 19.38 25.26
C ARG A 322 -1.65 18.96 26.72
N PRO A 323 -0.54 19.04 27.49
CA PRO A 323 -0.56 18.73 28.92
C PRO A 323 -1.66 19.51 29.67
N GLY A 324 -2.51 18.80 30.41
CA GLY A 324 -3.64 19.39 31.16
C GLY A 324 -4.85 19.84 30.31
N GLY A 325 -4.85 19.57 29.00
CA GLY A 325 -5.99 19.82 28.11
C GLY A 325 -7.12 18.81 28.27
N ALA A 326 -8.23 19.04 27.56
CA ALA A 326 -9.30 18.05 27.41
C ALA A 326 -8.86 16.93 26.44
N PRO A 327 -9.33 15.68 26.63
CA PRO A 327 -9.04 14.59 25.70
C PRO A 327 -9.80 14.81 24.39
N ASP A 328 -9.05 15.10 23.33
CA ASP A 328 -9.57 15.55 22.04
C ASP A 328 -8.84 14.91 20.85
N MET A 329 -7.87 14.03 21.07
CA MET A 329 -7.10 13.33 20.05
C MET A 329 -7.34 11.84 20.10
N VAL A 330 -7.39 11.17 18.94
CA VAL A 330 -7.64 9.72 18.87
C VAL A 330 -6.35 8.96 19.09
N ALA A 331 -6.34 8.04 20.06
CA ALA A 331 -5.25 7.09 20.27
C ALA A 331 -5.37 5.96 19.25
N PHE A 332 -4.50 5.97 18.24
CA PHE A 332 -4.38 4.88 17.27
C PHE A 332 -3.27 3.93 17.71
N ASP A 333 -3.48 2.65 17.43
CA ASP A 333 -2.54 1.56 17.63
C ASP A 333 -2.19 0.96 16.25
N GLY A 334 -0.98 0.40 16.15
CA GLY A 334 -0.55 -0.33 14.97
C GLY A 334 -1.33 -1.64 14.85
N LEU A 335 -2.01 -1.84 13.73
CA LEU A 335 -2.77 -3.06 13.47
C LEU A 335 -1.89 -4.08 12.73
N LEU A 336 -1.82 -5.30 13.25
CA LEU A 336 -1.31 -6.47 12.54
C LEU A 336 -2.30 -7.62 12.71
N ALA A 337 -2.67 -8.27 11.61
CA ALA A 337 -3.46 -9.50 11.66
C ALA A 337 -2.98 -10.53 10.65
N VAL A 338 -3.09 -11.81 11.01
CA VAL A 338 -2.85 -12.96 10.12
C VAL A 338 -4.18 -13.66 9.90
N LEU A 339 -4.58 -13.77 8.66
CA LEU A 339 -5.84 -14.34 8.21
C LEU A 339 -5.58 -15.65 7.48
N ASP A 340 -6.44 -16.64 7.70
CA ASP A 340 -6.50 -17.83 6.87
C ASP A 340 -6.99 -17.45 5.46
N ARG A 341 -6.22 -17.78 4.42
CA ARG A 341 -6.57 -17.36 3.04
C ARG A 341 -7.85 -18.02 2.53
N ALA A 342 -8.14 -19.26 2.95
CA ALA A 342 -9.23 -20.05 2.41
C ALA A 342 -10.59 -19.75 3.07
N SER A 343 -10.58 -19.42 4.37
CA SER A 343 -11.78 -19.15 5.17
C SER A 343 -11.95 -17.67 5.52
N GLY A 344 -10.89 -16.88 5.46
CA GLY A 344 -10.86 -15.51 5.95
C GLY A 344 -10.81 -15.38 7.46
N ALA A 345 -10.71 -16.50 8.20
CA ALA A 345 -10.69 -16.48 9.65
C ALA A 345 -9.41 -15.85 10.20
N THR A 346 -9.54 -14.96 11.19
CA THR A 346 -8.40 -14.40 11.91
C THR A 346 -7.70 -15.48 12.73
N ARG A 347 -6.44 -15.77 12.38
CA ARG A 347 -5.54 -16.68 13.13
C ARG A 347 -4.85 -15.94 14.28
N LEU A 348 -4.47 -14.68 14.02
CA LEU A 348 -3.76 -13.81 14.93
C LEU A 348 -4.19 -12.37 14.71
N GLU A 349 -4.36 -11.61 15.78
CA GLU A 349 -4.56 -10.17 15.73
C GLU A 349 -3.80 -9.51 16.88
N ARG A 350 -3.14 -8.39 16.58
CA ARG A 350 -2.38 -7.59 17.53
C ARG A 350 -2.61 -6.12 17.24
N HIS A 351 -2.93 -5.39 18.29
CA HIS A 351 -2.93 -3.95 18.33
C HIS A 351 -1.72 -3.53 19.17
N LEU A 352 -0.82 -2.78 18.55
CA LEU A 352 0.45 -2.43 19.14
C LEU A 352 0.46 -0.95 19.46
N ASP A 353 0.54 -0.65 20.76
CA ASP A 353 0.58 0.68 21.33
C ASP A 353 2.01 0.95 21.85
N ARG A 354 2.71 1.87 21.21
CA ARG A 354 4.02 2.40 21.61
C ARG A 354 3.94 3.88 22.01
N GLY A 355 2.90 4.59 21.57
CA GLY A 355 2.81 6.03 21.75
C GLY A 355 1.40 6.59 21.58
N ARG A 356 1.31 7.85 21.15
CA ARG A 356 0.01 8.53 21.02
C ARG A 356 -0.77 8.14 19.76
N GLY A 357 -0.09 7.57 18.78
CA GLY A 357 -0.69 7.18 17.52
C GLY A 357 0.26 6.37 16.69
N ASP A 358 -0.10 5.12 16.50
CA ASP A 358 0.73 4.15 15.83
C ASP A 358 0.06 3.62 14.57
N LEU A 359 0.86 3.42 13.53
CA LEU A 359 0.39 2.83 12.30
C LEU A 359 1.50 2.08 11.58
N PHE A 360 1.10 1.03 10.85
CA PHE A 360 1.97 0.33 9.91
C PHE A 360 1.56 0.63 8.47
N LEU A 361 2.55 0.89 7.62
CA LEU A 361 2.38 1.28 6.22
C LEU A 361 2.94 0.26 5.23
N ALA A 362 3.78 -0.66 5.71
CA ALA A 362 4.42 -1.69 4.91
C ALA A 362 4.59 -3.00 5.69
N VAL A 363 4.50 -4.13 4.99
CA VAL A 363 4.76 -5.47 5.55
C VAL A 363 5.54 -6.36 4.59
N ARG A 364 6.41 -7.21 5.14
CA ARG A 364 7.07 -8.32 4.44
C ARG A 364 6.97 -9.58 5.28
N TRP A 365 6.54 -10.68 4.69
CA TRP A 365 6.51 -11.99 5.33
C TRP A 365 7.67 -12.85 4.84
N THR A 366 8.66 -13.02 5.71
CA THR A 366 9.86 -13.83 5.46
C THR A 366 9.78 -15.19 6.15
N GLU A 367 10.72 -16.08 5.85
CA GLU A 367 10.90 -17.33 6.61
C GLU A 367 11.19 -17.09 8.09
N GLY A 368 11.85 -15.98 8.43
CA GLY A 368 12.18 -15.60 9.81
C GLY A 368 11.04 -14.87 10.54
N GLY A 369 9.90 -14.64 9.89
CA GLY A 369 8.75 -13.95 10.48
C GLY A 369 8.28 -12.74 9.68
N ILE A 370 7.44 -11.93 10.33
CA ILE A 370 6.74 -10.80 9.74
C ILE A 370 7.45 -9.51 10.14
N LEU A 371 7.87 -8.74 9.14
CA LEU A 371 8.51 -7.43 9.30
C LEU A 371 7.51 -6.35 8.90
N THR A 372 7.27 -5.38 9.78
CA THR A 372 6.41 -4.24 9.50
C THR A 372 7.14 -2.93 9.73
N ALA A 373 6.75 -1.90 8.98
CA ALA A 373 7.26 -0.56 9.17
C ALA A 373 6.15 0.49 9.02
N GLY A 374 6.30 1.59 9.73
CA GLY A 374 5.37 2.71 9.70
C GLY A 374 5.86 3.85 10.59
N ALA A 375 4.99 4.30 11.48
CA ALA A 375 5.29 5.40 12.40
C ALA A 375 4.60 5.25 13.75
N THR A 376 5.18 5.89 14.75
CA THR A 376 4.64 6.10 16.10
C THR A 376 4.46 7.59 16.36
N ASP A 377 3.71 7.93 17.42
CA ASP A 377 3.42 9.31 17.84
C ASP A 377 2.69 10.17 16.79
N TRP A 378 2.00 9.52 15.85
CA TRP A 378 1.16 10.15 14.85
C TRP A 378 -0.15 10.69 15.45
N ASP A 379 -0.27 12.01 15.52
CA ASP A 379 -1.41 12.67 16.15
C ASP A 379 -2.51 13.03 15.14
N ARG A 380 -3.67 12.35 15.14
CA ARG A 380 -4.85 12.71 14.30
C ARG A 380 -6.00 13.29 15.13
N TRP A 381 -6.44 14.50 14.78
CA TRP A 381 -7.68 15.09 15.31
C TRP A 381 -8.90 14.24 14.89
N PRO A 382 -9.93 14.05 15.75
CA PRO A 382 -11.15 13.29 15.44
C PRO A 382 -11.92 13.83 14.23
N GLY A 383 -11.77 15.12 13.92
CA GLY A 383 -12.34 15.75 12.71
C GLY A 383 -11.52 15.53 11.43
N GLY A 384 -10.35 14.90 11.52
CA GLY A 384 -9.46 14.60 10.40
C GLY A 384 -8.68 15.79 9.83
N MET A 385 -8.77 16.97 10.46
CA MET A 385 -8.33 18.25 9.87
C MET A 385 -6.96 18.76 10.32
N SER A 386 -6.31 18.15 11.31
CA SER A 386 -5.01 18.67 11.79
C SER A 386 -4.13 17.56 12.36
N VAL A 387 -2.85 17.64 12.02
CA VAL A 387 -1.74 16.89 12.60
C VAL A 387 -0.78 17.94 13.12
N SER A 388 -0.59 17.98 14.44
CA SER A 388 0.03 19.13 15.13
C SER A 388 1.45 18.85 15.65
N ARG A 389 1.94 17.62 15.50
CA ARG A 389 3.25 17.16 16.00
C ARG A 389 3.85 16.11 15.06
N GLY A 390 5.18 16.04 15.02
CA GLY A 390 5.91 15.03 14.26
C GLY A 390 5.64 13.60 14.73
N SER A 391 6.03 12.65 13.89
CA SER A 391 5.94 11.20 14.11
C SER A 391 7.31 10.59 13.90
N ASP A 392 7.59 9.49 14.57
CA ASP A 392 8.89 8.83 14.51
C ASP A 392 8.78 7.49 13.75
N PRO A 393 9.81 7.09 12.99
CA PRO A 393 9.75 5.85 12.23
C PRO A 393 9.75 4.65 13.18
N TRP A 394 8.88 3.68 12.88
CA TRP A 394 8.71 2.51 13.72
C TRP A 394 8.78 1.23 12.90
N VAL A 395 9.49 0.23 13.43
CA VAL A 395 9.65 -1.10 12.82
C VAL A 395 9.34 -2.15 13.86
N VAL A 396 8.72 -3.23 13.42
CA VAL A 396 8.36 -4.34 14.30
C VAL A 396 8.65 -5.65 13.58
N TRP A 397 9.27 -6.58 14.31
CA TRP A 397 9.44 -7.95 13.86
C TRP A 397 8.61 -8.86 14.77
N LEU A 398 7.69 -9.60 14.15
CA LEU A 398 6.91 -10.63 14.80
C LEU A 398 7.35 -12.03 14.35
N ASP A 399 7.59 -12.92 15.31
CA ASP A 399 7.64 -14.35 15.03
C ASP A 399 6.21 -14.92 15.12
N PRO A 400 5.62 -15.38 14.00
CA PRO A 400 4.26 -15.90 14.00
C PRO A 400 4.12 -17.24 14.75
N SER A 401 5.22 -17.96 15.02
CA SER A 401 5.20 -19.29 15.64
C SER A 401 5.08 -19.25 17.17
N ASP A 402 5.75 -18.30 17.81
CA ASP A 402 5.76 -18.14 19.27
C ASP A 402 4.82 -17.02 19.75
N GLY A 403 4.28 -16.21 18.83
CA GLY A 403 3.38 -15.09 19.13
C GLY A 403 4.04 -13.96 19.92
N ASP A 404 5.35 -14.05 20.14
CA ASP A 404 6.20 -13.08 20.79
C ASP A 404 6.70 -12.03 19.78
N LEU A 405 6.78 -10.80 20.27
CA LEU A 405 7.05 -9.62 19.47
C LEU A 405 8.44 -9.07 19.79
N ALA A 406 9.33 -9.03 18.80
CA ALA A 406 10.57 -8.28 18.90
C ALA A 406 10.35 -6.87 18.33
N VAL A 407 10.22 -5.88 19.21
CA VAL A 407 10.06 -4.48 18.80
C VAL A 407 11.42 -3.82 18.75
N ALA A 408 11.85 -3.42 17.55
CA ALA A 408 12.98 -2.52 17.36
C ALA A 408 12.43 -1.17 16.90
N ALA A 409 12.32 -0.19 17.79
CA ALA A 409 12.09 1.19 17.33
C ALA A 409 13.34 2.02 17.46
N PHE A 410 13.36 3.06 16.65
CA PHE A 410 14.49 3.95 16.52
C PHE A 410 14.17 5.22 17.30
N ASP A 411 15.00 5.52 18.29
CA ASP A 411 14.93 6.78 19.02
C ASP A 411 15.54 7.89 18.14
N ARG A 412 14.84 8.24 17.06
CA ARG A 412 15.02 9.50 16.37
C ARG A 412 13.77 10.33 16.58
N PRO A 413 13.74 11.19 17.62
CA PRO A 413 12.71 12.19 17.75
C PRO A 413 12.78 13.08 16.51
N SER A 414 11.76 12.98 15.68
CA SER A 414 11.61 13.87 14.54
C SER A 414 11.41 15.29 15.08
N ALA A 415 12.34 16.18 14.71
CA ALA A 415 12.33 17.55 15.19
C ALA A 415 11.10 18.26 14.62
N SER A 416 10.03 18.36 15.42
CA SER A 416 8.77 19.05 15.12
C SER A 416 7.96 18.61 13.88
N ARG A 417 8.44 17.73 13.00
CA ARG A 417 7.83 17.36 11.70
C ARG A 417 7.86 15.85 11.47
N HIS A 418 7.15 15.31 10.48
CA HIS A 418 6.96 13.86 10.37
C HIS A 418 8.14 13.10 9.76
N ALA A 419 8.50 11.97 10.37
CA ALA A 419 9.23 10.89 9.75
C ALA A 419 8.32 9.65 9.66
N LEU A 420 8.26 9.04 8.48
CA LEU A 420 7.34 7.92 8.18
C LEU A 420 8.10 6.88 7.38
N ALA A 421 8.03 5.61 7.78
CA ALA A 421 8.52 4.51 6.97
C ALA A 421 7.42 3.97 6.05
N TYR A 422 7.60 4.08 4.72
CA TYR A 422 6.66 3.58 3.72
C TYR A 422 7.06 2.23 3.11
N ALA A 423 8.29 1.80 3.36
CA ALA A 423 8.86 0.59 2.80
C ALA A 423 9.74 -0.12 3.83
N VAL A 424 9.66 -1.43 3.82
CA VAL A 424 10.56 -2.35 4.52
C VAL A 424 10.95 -3.44 3.54
N GLU A 425 12.24 -3.75 3.46
CA GLU A 425 12.78 -4.74 2.54
C GLU A 425 13.93 -5.51 3.19
N PRO A 426 13.80 -6.85 3.38
CA PRO A 426 14.86 -7.67 3.91
C PRO A 426 15.91 -7.98 2.84
N PHE A 427 17.17 -7.99 3.26
CA PHE A 427 18.32 -8.48 2.52
C PHE A 427 18.95 -9.64 3.30
N THR A 428 19.92 -10.34 2.69
CA THR A 428 20.62 -11.45 3.34
C THR A 428 21.35 -11.03 4.62
N ASP A 429 21.90 -9.81 4.66
CA ASP A 429 22.77 -9.32 5.73
C ASP A 429 22.22 -8.11 6.48
N ARG A 430 21.05 -7.59 6.07
CA ARG A 430 20.48 -6.36 6.62
C ARG A 430 18.99 -6.21 6.34
N LEU A 431 18.36 -5.29 7.04
CA LEU A 431 17.01 -4.83 6.77
C LEU A 431 17.06 -3.36 6.35
N VAL A 432 16.40 -3.02 5.24
CA VAL A 432 16.27 -1.64 4.77
C VAL A 432 14.88 -1.14 5.06
N VAL A 433 14.80 0.04 5.68
CA VAL A 433 13.55 0.75 5.98
C VAL A 433 13.66 2.13 5.36
N ALA A 434 12.66 2.54 4.59
CA ALA A 434 12.73 3.77 3.84
C ALA A 434 11.39 4.49 3.76
N GLY A 435 11.43 5.80 3.58
CA GLY A 435 10.22 6.60 3.58
C GLY A 435 10.46 8.10 3.40
N ALA A 436 9.62 8.90 4.03
CA ALA A 436 9.77 10.35 4.09
C ALA A 436 10.37 10.78 5.43
N ASP A 437 11.23 11.78 5.36
CA ASP A 437 11.70 12.55 6.52
C ASP A 437 11.23 13.99 6.37
N ASP A 438 11.09 14.72 7.48
CA ASP A 438 10.72 16.14 7.46
C ASP A 438 9.43 16.40 6.64
N ALA A 439 8.50 15.44 6.67
CA ALA A 439 7.26 15.47 5.93
C ALA A 439 6.28 16.52 6.50
N PRO A 440 5.37 17.06 5.67
CA PRO A 440 4.53 18.17 6.09
C PRO A 440 3.57 17.84 7.20
N MET A 441 3.32 18.87 8.02
CA MET A 441 2.27 18.87 9.02
C MET A 441 1.08 19.61 8.44
N THR A 442 -0.15 19.13 8.70
CA THR A 442 -1.33 19.79 8.15
C THR A 442 -1.66 21.08 8.90
N HIS A 443 -1.94 22.14 8.13
CA HIS A 443 -2.43 23.47 8.57
C HIS A 443 -1.58 24.23 9.62
N SER A 444 -1.65 23.83 10.90
CA SER A 444 -1.15 24.59 12.06
C SER A 444 0.34 24.38 12.33
N GLY A 445 0.86 23.18 12.08
CA GLY A 445 2.27 22.86 12.31
C GLY A 445 3.22 23.65 11.40
N ASP A 446 2.79 23.88 10.16
CA ASP A 446 3.56 24.59 9.13
C ASP A 446 3.07 26.03 8.88
N GLY A 447 2.07 26.50 9.64
CA GLY A 447 1.54 27.87 9.51
C GLY A 447 0.94 28.20 8.13
N GLY A 448 0.47 27.18 7.39
CA GLY A 448 -0.07 27.33 6.03
C GLY A 448 0.98 27.66 4.95
N ARG A 449 2.28 27.47 5.23
CA ARG A 449 3.36 27.76 4.29
C ARG A 449 3.46 26.72 3.18
N LEU A 450 3.35 27.17 1.93
CA LEU A 450 3.45 26.28 0.77
C LEU A 450 4.84 25.66 0.59
N ASP A 451 5.90 26.38 0.93
CA ASP A 451 7.27 25.85 0.90
C ASP A 451 7.50 24.77 1.96
N ALA A 452 6.63 24.72 2.97
CA ALA A 452 6.58 23.67 3.98
C ALA A 452 5.95 22.37 3.45
N MET A 453 5.32 22.35 2.27
CA MET A 453 4.69 21.15 1.69
C MET A 453 5.67 20.20 0.97
N THR A 454 6.98 20.47 0.98
CA THR A 454 7.99 19.52 0.48
C THR A 454 8.41 18.52 1.57
N PHE A 455 9.19 17.50 1.23
CA PHE A 455 9.70 16.51 2.19
C PHE A 455 11.14 16.12 1.87
N GLY A 456 11.81 15.57 2.88
CA GLY A 456 13.10 14.91 2.80
C GLY A 456 12.95 13.39 2.57
N GLY A 457 14.08 12.72 2.43
CA GLY A 457 14.14 11.25 2.31
C GLY A 457 14.66 10.59 3.58
N LEU A 458 13.96 9.56 4.04
CA LEU A 458 14.37 8.69 5.14
C LEU A 458 14.92 7.37 4.58
N HIS A 459 16.10 6.95 5.05
CA HIS A 459 16.65 5.63 4.81
C HIS A 459 17.42 5.12 6.03
N LEU A 460 17.02 3.95 6.50
CA LEU A 460 17.60 3.25 7.65
C LEU A 460 18.06 1.87 7.19
N THR A 461 19.25 1.48 7.61
CA THR A 461 19.81 0.14 7.41
C THR A 461 20.11 -0.48 8.75
N LEU A 462 19.63 -1.70 8.95
CA LEU A 462 19.72 -2.45 10.21
C LEU A 462 20.50 -3.73 9.97
N ARG A 463 21.54 -4.00 10.76
CA ARG A 463 22.35 -5.21 10.67
C ARG A 463 22.33 -6.03 11.95
#